data_AF-A0A5C7JNG6-F1
#
_entry.id   AF-A0A5C7JNG6-F1
#
_cell.length_a   1.000
_cell.length_b   1.000
_cell.length_c   1.000
_cell.angle_alpha   90.00
_cell.angle_beta   90.00
_cell.angle_gamma   90.00
#
_symmetry.space_group_name_H-M   'P 1'
#
loop_
_entity.id
_entity.type
_entity.pdbx_description
1 polymer ?
#
loop_
_entity_poly.entity_id
_entity_poly.type
_entity_poly.pdbx_seq_one_letter_code
_entity_poly.pdbx_strand_id
1 'polypeptide(L)'
;MISTSNLENNNVKMTPEERKLKVSELRKEHQEYFEHSQIPDALFIPKMAYRPQGKDDLHISFFESELEKGQDIYTEFVSIDYDSEDPKRTLYLYKNNPFWREEYEVVTSKSGFERYIIPVSELKQINDVTNRKPTQTESILDLQELPNPEENFSLRGVVMMLERIAVALEKISNK
;
A
#
# COMPACT_ATOMS: atom_id res chain seq x y z
N MET A 1 -18.90 43.48 -16.15
CA MET A 1 -19.60 42.19 -15.94
C MET A 1 -18.68 41.09 -16.42
N ILE A 2 -18.00 40.40 -15.52
CA ILE A 2 -17.13 39.27 -15.88
C ILE A 2 -18.05 38.05 -15.96
N SER A 3 -18.27 37.55 -17.17
CA SER A 3 -19.12 36.38 -17.43
C SER A 3 -18.36 35.13 -16.99
N THR A 4 -18.65 34.66 -15.78
CA THR A 4 -18.21 33.33 -15.30
C THR A 4 -19.18 32.27 -15.83
N SER A 5 -19.04 31.95 -17.12
CA SER A 5 -19.82 30.89 -17.75
C SER A 5 -18.86 30.03 -18.57
N ASN A 6 -18.32 29.00 -17.93
CA ASN A 6 -17.82 27.72 -18.50
C ASN A 6 -16.75 27.13 -17.58
N LEU A 7 -17.15 26.69 -16.39
CA LEU A 7 -16.55 25.50 -15.80
C LEU A 7 -17.26 24.32 -16.48
N GLU A 8 -16.76 23.91 -17.64
CA GLU A 8 -17.11 22.62 -18.20
C GLU A 8 -16.64 21.55 -17.21
N ASN A 9 -17.55 21.08 -16.37
CA ASN A 9 -17.41 19.80 -15.68
C ASN A 9 -17.47 18.71 -16.75
N ASN A 10 -16.37 18.55 -17.48
CA ASN A 10 -16.13 17.41 -18.36
C ASN A 10 -15.99 16.17 -17.48
N ASN A 11 -17.14 15.62 -17.09
CA ASN A 11 -17.30 14.35 -16.41
C ASN A 11 -17.03 13.23 -17.44
N VAL A 12 -15.80 13.18 -17.94
CA VAL A 12 -15.34 12.15 -18.86
C VAL A 12 -15.26 10.87 -18.05
N LYS A 13 -16.28 10.03 -18.18
CA LYS A 13 -16.26 8.69 -17.60
C LYS A 13 -15.12 7.91 -18.24
N MET A 14 -14.13 7.53 -17.43
CA MET A 14 -13.01 6.68 -17.84
C MET A 14 -13.50 5.45 -18.61
N THR A 15 -12.89 5.21 -19.75
CA THR A 15 -13.18 4.06 -20.60
C THR A 15 -12.71 2.76 -19.94
N PRO A 16 -13.25 1.59 -20.35
CA PRO A 16 -12.79 0.31 -19.84
C PRO A 16 -11.29 0.05 -20.09
N GLU A 17 -10.75 0.55 -21.20
CA GLU A 17 -9.34 0.39 -21.57
C GLU A 17 -8.42 1.23 -20.68
N GLU A 18 -8.75 2.50 -20.47
CA GLU A 18 -8.02 3.38 -19.54
C GLU A 18 -8.04 2.84 -18.12
N ARG A 19 -9.19 2.31 -17.67
CA ARG A 19 -9.29 1.65 -16.37
C ARG A 19 -8.36 0.45 -16.27
N LYS A 20 -8.33 -0.39 -17.30
CA LYS A 20 -7.44 -1.56 -17.34
C LYS A 20 -5.98 -1.14 -17.28
N LEU A 21 -5.60 -0.05 -17.95
CA LEU A 21 -4.26 0.51 -17.91
C LEU A 21 -3.90 0.99 -16.50
N LYS A 22 -4.72 1.82 -15.87
CA LYS A 22 -4.48 2.30 -14.49
C LYS A 22 -4.38 1.15 -13.49
N VAL A 23 -5.26 0.15 -13.58
CA VAL A 23 -5.18 -1.04 -12.71
C VAL A 23 -3.88 -1.81 -12.94
N SER A 24 -3.41 -1.90 -14.19
CA SER A 24 -2.13 -2.52 -14.51
C SER A 24 -0.95 -1.76 -13.93
N GLU A 25 -0.97 -0.42 -13.97
CA GLU A 25 0.06 0.43 -13.36
C GLU A 25 0.07 0.26 -11.84
N LEU A 26 -1.11 0.26 -11.21
CA LEU A 26 -1.24 0.02 -9.78
C LEU A 26 -0.68 -1.36 -9.39
N ARG A 27 -1.00 -2.40 -10.18
CA ARG A 27 -0.48 -3.75 -9.97
C ARG A 27 1.04 -3.81 -10.11
N LYS A 28 1.60 -3.16 -11.14
CA LYS A 28 3.03 -3.20 -11.46
C LYS A 28 3.89 -2.83 -10.24
N GLU A 29 3.37 -1.92 -9.43
CA GLU A 29 4.08 -1.42 -8.25
C GLU A 29 4.16 -2.45 -7.14
N HIS A 30 3.19 -3.37 -7.07
CA HIS A 30 3.18 -4.52 -6.15
C HIS A 30 3.78 -5.79 -6.75
N GLN A 31 4.18 -5.76 -8.02
CA GLN A 31 4.67 -6.94 -8.73
C GLN A 31 5.91 -7.53 -8.07
N GLU A 32 6.83 -6.68 -7.59
CA GLU A 32 8.03 -7.12 -6.87
C GLU A 32 7.66 -7.93 -5.62
N TYR A 33 6.66 -7.49 -4.85
CA TYR A 33 6.18 -8.24 -3.68
C TYR A 33 5.60 -9.60 -4.08
N PHE A 34 4.80 -9.64 -5.16
CA PHE A 34 4.21 -10.88 -5.66
C PHE A 34 5.25 -11.89 -6.14
N GLU A 35 6.31 -11.43 -6.80
CA GLU A 35 7.42 -12.27 -7.25
C GLU A 35 8.22 -12.83 -6.06
N HIS A 36 8.62 -11.98 -5.11
CA HIS A 36 9.35 -12.42 -3.91
C HIS A 36 8.53 -13.36 -3.02
N SER A 37 7.21 -13.17 -2.99
CA SER A 37 6.27 -14.02 -2.25
C SER A 37 5.87 -15.28 -3.03
N GLN A 38 6.47 -15.53 -4.20
CA GLN A 38 6.23 -16.70 -5.06
C GLN A 38 4.77 -16.84 -5.53
N ILE A 39 4.08 -15.72 -5.71
CA ILE A 39 2.68 -15.61 -6.16
C ILE A 39 2.53 -14.59 -7.31
N PRO A 40 3.30 -14.72 -8.42
CA PRO A 40 3.36 -13.71 -9.49
C PRO A 40 1.99 -13.40 -10.13
N ASP A 41 1.10 -14.39 -10.16
CA ASP A 41 -0.25 -14.31 -10.73
C ASP A 41 -1.33 -13.96 -9.68
N ALA A 42 -0.94 -13.39 -8.53
CA ALA A 42 -1.87 -13.01 -7.46
C ALA A 42 -3.06 -12.19 -7.97
N LEU A 43 -4.27 -12.42 -7.48
CA LEU A 43 -5.46 -11.66 -7.89
C LEU A 43 -5.42 -10.26 -7.26
N PHE A 44 -5.16 -9.23 -8.08
CA PHE A 44 -5.11 -7.84 -7.62
C PHE A 44 -6.32 -7.07 -8.13
N ILE A 45 -7.13 -6.53 -7.21
CA ILE A 45 -8.34 -5.77 -7.52
C ILE A 45 -8.35 -4.52 -6.63
N PRO A 46 -7.93 -3.35 -7.14
CA PRO A 46 -7.98 -2.12 -6.36
C PRO A 46 -9.42 -1.68 -6.15
N LYS A 47 -9.75 -1.27 -4.92
CA LYS A 47 -11.10 -0.91 -4.49
C LYS A 47 -11.07 0.38 -3.69
N MET A 48 -12.18 1.11 -3.72
CA MET A 48 -12.39 2.25 -2.83
C MET A 48 -12.91 1.77 -1.48
N ALA A 49 -12.31 2.27 -0.40
CA ALA A 49 -12.84 2.12 0.95
C ALA A 49 -13.79 3.29 1.25
N TYR A 50 -14.99 3.00 1.75
CA TYR A 50 -15.98 4.03 2.05
C TYR A 50 -16.83 3.63 3.25
N ARG A 51 -17.58 4.57 3.82
CA ARG A 51 -18.55 4.30 4.89
C ARG A 51 -19.94 4.14 4.26
N PRO A 52 -20.53 2.93 4.26
CA PRO A 52 -21.92 2.74 3.83
C PRO A 52 -22.88 3.55 4.71
N GLN A 53 -24.04 3.91 4.16
CA GLN A 53 -25.04 4.64 4.93
C GLN A 53 -25.50 3.82 6.15
N GLY A 54 -25.43 4.42 7.34
CA GLY A 54 -25.82 3.78 8.59
C GLY A 54 -24.74 2.89 9.24
N LYS A 55 -23.51 2.89 8.73
CA LYS A 55 -22.36 2.24 9.36
C LYS A 55 -21.25 3.26 9.65
N ASP A 56 -20.60 3.11 10.80
CA ASP A 56 -19.50 4.00 11.23
C ASP A 56 -18.13 3.57 10.67
N ASP A 57 -17.96 2.28 10.40
CA ASP A 57 -16.70 1.70 9.93
C ASP A 57 -16.51 1.78 8.41
N LEU A 58 -15.25 1.78 7.99
CA LEU A 58 -14.88 1.68 6.57
C LEU A 58 -15.13 0.27 6.04
N HIS A 59 -15.71 0.19 4.86
CA HIS A 59 -15.99 -1.04 4.14
C HIS A 59 -15.45 -0.95 2.71
N ILE A 60 -15.13 -2.09 2.14
CA ILE A 60 -14.90 -2.25 0.70
C ILE A 60 -16.01 -3.11 0.11
N SER A 61 -16.28 -2.94 -1.18
CA SER A 61 -17.32 -3.71 -1.87
C SER A 61 -16.76 -4.56 -3.00
N PHE A 62 -17.11 -5.84 -3.01
CA PHE A 62 -16.79 -6.77 -4.09
C PHE A 62 -18.04 -7.21 -4.84
N PHE A 63 -17.87 -7.50 -6.12
CA PHE A 63 -18.90 -8.20 -6.89
C PHE A 63 -18.87 -9.69 -6.58
N GLU A 64 -20.02 -10.35 -6.68
CA GLU A 64 -20.14 -11.81 -6.53
C GLU A 64 -19.10 -12.55 -7.41
N SER A 65 -18.99 -12.16 -8.68
CA SER A 65 -18.02 -12.76 -9.62
C SER A 65 -16.55 -12.61 -9.24
N GLU A 66 -16.21 -11.69 -8.32
CA GLU A 66 -14.85 -11.52 -7.82
C GLU A 66 -14.58 -12.49 -6.66
N LEU A 67 -15.55 -12.68 -5.76
CA LEU A 67 -15.47 -13.58 -4.61
C LEU A 67 -15.64 -15.06 -5.02
N GLU A 68 -16.45 -15.34 -6.04
CA GLU A 68 -16.67 -16.70 -6.56
C GLU A 68 -15.40 -17.35 -7.14
N LYS A 69 -14.38 -16.56 -7.47
CA LYS A 69 -13.10 -17.10 -7.95
C LYS A 69 -12.40 -17.99 -6.92
N GLY A 70 -12.74 -17.87 -5.63
CA GLY A 70 -12.20 -18.70 -4.57
C GLY A 70 -10.68 -18.54 -4.41
N GLN A 71 -10.16 -17.35 -4.65
CA GLN A 71 -8.74 -17.01 -4.51
C GLN A 71 -8.57 -15.86 -3.54
N ASP A 72 -7.39 -15.79 -2.93
CA ASP A 72 -6.99 -14.65 -2.12
C ASP A 72 -6.95 -13.39 -2.98
N ILE A 73 -7.56 -12.31 -2.50
CA ILE A 73 -7.67 -11.05 -3.22
C ILE A 73 -6.75 -10.02 -2.56
N TYR A 74 -5.84 -9.48 -3.36
CA TYR A 74 -4.99 -8.37 -2.97
C TYR A 74 -5.63 -7.06 -3.45
N THR A 75 -5.66 -6.05 -2.59
CA THR A 75 -6.30 -4.77 -2.88
C THR A 75 -5.48 -3.60 -2.32
N GLU A 76 -5.53 -2.48 -3.02
CA GLU A 76 -5.04 -1.17 -2.58
C GLU A 76 -6.24 -0.22 -2.57
N PHE A 77 -6.28 0.69 -1.60
CA PHE A 77 -7.33 1.69 -1.53
C PHE A 77 -7.08 2.81 -2.56
N VAL A 78 -8.06 2.94 -3.45
CA VAL A 78 -8.02 3.91 -4.54
C VAL A 78 -9.30 4.72 -4.61
N SER A 79 -9.21 5.92 -5.15
CA SER A 79 -10.34 6.77 -5.44
C SER A 79 -11.21 6.20 -6.58
N ILE A 80 -12.35 6.84 -6.84
CA ILE A 80 -13.19 6.53 -8.01
C ILE A 80 -12.43 6.66 -9.34
N ASP A 81 -11.41 7.51 -9.38
CA ASP A 81 -10.56 7.76 -10.55
C ASP A 81 -9.34 6.84 -10.59
N TYR A 82 -9.26 5.83 -9.70
CA TYR A 82 -8.15 4.90 -9.57
C TYR A 82 -6.82 5.55 -9.17
N ASP A 83 -6.88 6.67 -8.46
CA ASP A 83 -5.69 7.28 -7.85
C ASP A 83 -5.52 6.73 -6.43
N SER A 84 -4.29 6.43 -6.03
CA SER A 84 -4.02 5.86 -4.71
C SER A 84 -4.41 6.82 -3.59
N GLU A 85 -5.17 6.35 -2.60
CA GLU A 85 -5.57 7.16 -1.45
C GLU A 85 -4.50 7.20 -0.34
N ASP A 86 -3.61 6.22 -0.32
CA ASP A 86 -2.51 6.12 0.65
C ASP A 86 -1.18 6.45 -0.02
N PRO A 87 -0.45 7.51 0.39
CA PRO A 87 0.88 7.80 -0.12
C PRO A 87 1.88 6.64 0.02
N LYS A 88 1.69 5.76 1.01
CA LYS A 88 2.53 4.56 1.20
C LYS A 88 2.14 3.42 0.27
N ARG A 89 0.98 3.51 -0.37
CA ARG A 89 0.40 2.48 -1.24
C ARG A 89 0.34 1.13 -0.53
N THR A 90 -0.28 1.12 0.64
CA THR A 90 -0.43 -0.10 1.43
C THR A 90 -1.19 -1.18 0.66
N LEU A 91 -0.66 -2.39 0.66
CA LEU A 91 -1.31 -3.57 0.11
C LEU A 91 -2.10 -4.29 1.22
N TYR A 92 -3.35 -4.61 0.92
CA TYR A 92 -4.24 -5.35 1.80
C TYR A 92 -4.57 -6.71 1.18
N LEU A 93 -4.70 -7.72 2.03
CA LEU A 93 -5.08 -9.07 1.67
C LEU A 93 -6.45 -9.38 2.26
N TYR A 94 -7.39 -9.66 1.38
CA TYR A 94 -8.61 -10.38 1.70
C TYR A 94 -8.37 -11.88 1.47
N LYS A 95 -8.38 -12.65 2.56
CA LYS A 95 -8.22 -14.10 2.49
C LYS A 95 -9.52 -14.72 1.97
N ASN A 96 -9.42 -15.68 1.06
CA ASN A 96 -10.58 -16.39 0.55
C ASN A 96 -11.41 -16.98 1.71
N ASN A 97 -12.70 -16.65 1.72
CA ASN A 97 -13.67 -17.13 2.69
C ASN A 97 -14.80 -17.90 1.96
N PRO A 98 -14.88 -19.23 2.04
CA PRO A 98 -15.93 -20.01 1.39
C PRO A 98 -17.37 -19.63 1.78
N PHE A 99 -17.56 -18.96 2.92
CA PHE A 99 -18.87 -18.59 3.48
C PHE A 99 -19.22 -17.11 3.26
N TRP A 100 -18.48 -16.41 2.38
CA TRP A 100 -18.67 -14.98 2.12
C TRP A 100 -20.12 -14.60 1.77
N ARG A 101 -20.89 -15.52 1.15
CA ARG A 101 -22.28 -15.30 0.75
C ARG A 101 -23.25 -15.16 1.93
N GLU A 102 -22.96 -15.84 3.03
CA GLU A 102 -23.80 -15.88 4.23
C GLU A 102 -23.35 -14.87 5.29
N GLU A 103 -22.04 -14.59 5.34
CA GLU A 103 -21.46 -13.71 6.36
C GLU A 103 -21.58 -12.22 6.03
N TYR A 104 -21.48 -11.84 4.76
CA TYR A 104 -21.45 -10.44 4.37
C TYR A 104 -22.79 -9.93 3.86
N GLU A 105 -23.08 -8.69 4.21
CA GLU A 105 -24.26 -7.97 3.74
C GLU A 105 -24.13 -7.60 2.26
N VAL A 106 -25.24 -7.67 1.54
CA VAL A 106 -25.35 -7.23 0.14
C VAL A 106 -25.92 -5.81 0.09
N VAL A 107 -25.23 -4.94 -0.64
CA VAL A 107 -25.68 -3.59 -0.95
C VAL A 107 -25.98 -3.49 -2.44
N THR A 108 -27.20 -3.05 -2.75
CA THR A 108 -27.61 -2.78 -4.13
C THR A 108 -27.30 -1.34 -4.50
N SER A 109 -26.51 -1.16 -5.55
CA SER A 109 -26.25 0.17 -6.11
C SER A 109 -27.50 0.75 -6.78
N LYS A 110 -27.52 2.08 -6.97
CA LYS A 110 -28.61 2.78 -7.69
C LYS A 110 -28.87 2.24 -9.10
N SER A 111 -27.88 1.58 -9.71
CA SER A 111 -27.96 0.98 -11.04
C SER A 111 -28.43 -0.48 -11.03
N GLY A 112 -28.76 -1.05 -9.87
CA GLY A 112 -29.25 -2.42 -9.72
C GLY A 112 -28.17 -3.49 -9.55
N PHE A 113 -26.89 -3.12 -9.54
CA PHE A 113 -25.81 -4.08 -9.28
C PHE A 113 -25.68 -4.35 -7.78
N GLU A 114 -25.64 -5.62 -7.41
CA GLU A 114 -25.40 -6.11 -6.06
C GLU A 114 -23.91 -6.24 -5.78
N ARG A 115 -23.50 -5.88 -4.56
CA ARG A 115 -22.12 -5.99 -4.08
C ARG A 115 -22.10 -6.41 -2.62
N TYR A 116 -21.19 -7.29 -2.27
CA TYR A 116 -20.95 -7.69 -0.89
C TYR A 116 -20.05 -6.65 -0.22
N ILE A 117 -20.43 -6.17 0.96
CA ILE A 117 -19.63 -5.23 1.74
C ILE A 117 -18.84 -5.97 2.82
N ILE A 118 -17.53 -5.73 2.82
CA ILE A 118 -16.60 -6.36 3.76
C ILE A 118 -15.95 -5.25 4.58
N PRO A 119 -16.00 -5.33 5.93
CA PRO A 119 -15.31 -4.36 6.78
C PRO A 119 -13.81 -4.33 6.49
N VAL A 120 -13.22 -3.14 6.45
CA VAL A 120 -11.77 -2.98 6.26
C VAL A 120 -10.97 -3.66 7.37
N SER A 121 -11.54 -3.80 8.57
CA SER A 121 -10.94 -4.50 9.71
C SER A 121 -10.68 -5.98 9.46
N GLU A 122 -11.36 -6.62 8.50
CA GLU A 122 -11.11 -8.01 8.12
C GLU A 122 -9.93 -8.18 7.17
N LEU A 123 -9.49 -7.09 6.55
CA LEU A 123 -8.38 -7.11 5.62
C LEU A 123 -7.05 -7.17 6.38
N LYS A 124 -6.19 -8.10 5.99
CA LYS A 124 -4.85 -8.18 6.53
C LYS A 124 -3.96 -7.17 5.81
N GLN A 125 -3.44 -6.20 6.54
CA GLN A 125 -2.42 -5.29 6.03
C GLN A 125 -1.11 -6.05 5.78
N ILE A 126 -0.54 -5.88 4.58
CA ILE A 126 0.77 -6.42 4.21
C ILE A 126 1.81 -5.32 4.43
N ASN A 127 2.54 -5.41 5.55
CA ASN A 127 3.50 -4.38 5.96
C ASN A 127 4.79 -4.38 5.13
N ASP A 128 5.14 -5.51 4.51
CA ASP A 128 6.39 -5.68 3.76
C ASP A 128 6.47 -4.79 2.51
N VAL A 129 5.34 -4.33 2.01
CA VAL A 129 5.25 -3.41 0.88
C VAL A 129 5.69 -1.99 1.24
N THR A 130 5.70 -1.62 2.52
CA THR A 130 6.05 -0.27 2.98
C THR A 130 7.53 -0.09 3.35
N ASN A 131 8.32 -1.17 3.36
CA ASN A 131 9.79 -1.11 3.42
C ASN A 131 10.43 -0.74 2.06
N ARG A 132 9.69 -0.05 1.19
CA ARG A 132 10.12 0.49 -0.12
C ARG A 132 11.10 1.66 -0.04
N LYS A 133 11.57 2.02 1.16
CA LYS A 133 12.89 2.64 1.25
C LYS A 133 13.86 1.46 1.27
N PRO A 134 14.81 1.32 0.32
CA PRO A 134 16.10 0.83 0.77
C PRO A 134 16.39 1.73 1.95
N THR A 135 16.51 1.18 3.16
CA THR A 135 17.15 1.91 4.22
C THR A 135 18.39 2.45 3.52
N GLN A 136 18.49 3.76 3.38
CA GLN A 136 19.80 4.38 3.27
C GLN A 136 20.47 4.13 4.63
N THR A 137 20.66 2.87 5.01
CA THR A 137 21.99 2.34 5.21
C THR A 137 22.74 2.59 3.91
N GLU A 138 23.02 3.87 3.62
CA GLU A 138 24.41 4.21 3.40
C GLU A 138 25.13 3.48 4.52
N SER A 139 25.79 2.37 4.20
CA SER A 139 27.20 2.11 4.51
C SER A 139 27.82 2.85 5.71
N ILE A 140 27.09 3.11 6.80
CA ILE A 140 27.61 3.71 8.03
C ILE A 140 28.14 2.60 8.94
N LEU A 141 27.67 1.35 8.76
CA LEU A 141 28.33 0.17 9.32
C LEU A 141 28.67 -0.81 8.21
N ASP A 142 29.87 -0.68 7.69
CA ASP A 142 30.56 -1.79 7.06
C ASP A 142 30.88 -2.81 8.17
N LEU A 143 29.94 -3.74 8.44
CA LEU A 143 30.09 -4.78 9.48
C LEU A 143 31.24 -5.76 9.19
N GLN A 144 31.90 -5.62 8.03
CA GLN A 144 33.08 -6.40 7.66
C GLN A 144 34.38 -5.85 8.28
N GLU A 145 34.36 -4.67 8.90
CA GLU A 145 35.47 -4.09 9.69
C GLU A 145 35.13 -3.93 11.18
N LEU A 146 34.41 -4.88 11.79
CA LEU A 146 34.30 -4.89 13.25
C LEU A 146 35.69 -5.23 13.85
N PRO A 147 36.31 -4.34 14.65
CA PRO A 147 37.54 -4.65 15.35
C PRO A 147 37.30 -5.85 16.27
N ASN A 148 38.27 -6.76 16.32
CA ASN A 148 38.17 -7.98 17.13
C ASN A 148 37.89 -7.59 18.59
N PRO A 149 36.84 -8.12 19.25
CA PRO A 149 36.48 -7.74 20.62
C PRO A 149 37.57 -8.01 21.66
N GLU A 150 38.60 -8.80 21.32
CA GLU A 150 39.77 -9.06 22.17
C GLU A 150 40.95 -8.11 21.92
N GLU A 151 40.88 -7.22 20.93
CA GLU A 151 41.92 -6.22 20.69
C GLU A 151 41.78 -5.05 21.68
N ASN A 152 42.75 -4.92 22.59
CA ASN A 152 42.83 -3.78 23.49
C ASN A 152 43.00 -2.48 22.68
N PHE A 153 41.95 -1.68 22.58
CA PHE A 153 42.02 -0.37 21.96
C PHE A 153 43.08 0.48 22.67
N SER A 154 44.11 0.90 21.93
CA SER A 154 45.05 1.92 22.41
C SER A 154 44.26 3.18 22.80
N LEU A 155 44.71 3.90 23.83
CA LEU A 155 44.10 5.18 24.26
C LEU A 155 43.89 6.14 23.07
N ARG A 156 44.81 6.10 22.10
CA ARG A 156 44.75 6.87 20.86
C ARG A 156 43.61 6.45 19.93
N GLY A 157 43.28 5.16 19.87
CA GLY A 157 42.17 4.61 19.09
C GLY A 157 40.81 5.03 19.65
N VAL A 158 40.67 5.07 20.98
CA VAL A 158 39.44 5.54 21.64
C VAL A 158 39.19 7.02 21.36
N VAL A 159 40.22 7.85 21.41
CA VAL A 159 40.12 9.29 21.10
C VAL A 159 39.67 9.52 19.65
N MET A 160 40.22 8.78 18.68
CA MET A 160 39.82 8.87 17.28
C MET A 160 38.36 8.45 17.04
N MET A 161 37.86 7.43 17.77
CA MET A 161 36.45 7.05 17.70
C MET A 161 35.53 8.14 18.27
N LEU A 162 35.92 8.77 19.39
CA LEU A 162 35.14 9.84 20.01
C LEU A 162 35.05 11.08 19.10
N GLU A 163 36.13 11.45 18.42
CA GLU A 163 36.11 12.54 17.43
C GLU A 163 35.18 12.24 16.26
N ARG A 164 35.17 11.00 15.75
CA ARG A 164 34.24 10.57 14.69
C ARG A 164 32.78 10.66 15.13
N ILE A 165 32.47 10.24 16.36
CA ILE A 165 31.13 10.33 16.93
C ILE A 165 30.70 11.80 17.09
N ALA A 166 31.59 12.67 17.57
CA ALA A 166 31.30 14.10 17.71
C ALA A 166 30.94 14.75 16.36
N VAL A 167 31.73 14.48 15.31
CA VAL A 167 31.47 14.98 13.95
C VAL A 167 30.14 14.46 13.39
N ALA A 168 29.79 13.20 13.66
CA ALA A 168 28.51 12.64 13.23
C ALA A 168 27.32 13.32 13.93
N LEU A 169 27.43 13.60 15.24
CA LEU A 169 26.39 14.28 16.02
C LEU A 169 26.19 15.73 15.58
N GLU A 170 27.27 16.47 15.26
CA GLU A 170 27.16 17.84 14.71
C GLU A 170 26.44 17.88 13.36
N LYS A 171 26.70 16.89 12.49
CA LYS A 171 25.99 16.78 11.20
C LYS A 171 24.51 16.47 11.36
N ILE A 172 24.14 15.72 12.39
CA ILE A 172 22.73 15.44 12.72
C ILE A 172 22.06 16.70 13.29
N SER A 173 22.77 17.47 14.11
CA SER A 173 22.22 18.69 14.73
C SER A 173 22.03 19.86 13.75
N ASN A 174 22.76 19.89 12.64
CA ASN A 174 22.69 20.97 11.63
C ASN A 174 21.76 20.65 10.45
N LYS A 175 20.87 19.66 10.61
CA LYS A 175 19.91 19.21 9.60
C LYS A 175 18.48 19.43 10.11
#